data_AF-A0A834XJT7-F1
#
_entry.id   AF-A0A834XJT7-F1
#
_cell.length_a   1.000
_cell.length_b   1.000
_cell.length_c   1.000
_cell.angle_alpha   90.00
_cell.angle_beta   90.00
_cell.angle_gamma   90.00
#
_symmetry.space_group_name_H-M   'P 1'
#
loop_
_entity.id
_entity.type
_entity.pdbx_description
1 polymer ?
#
loop_
_entity_poly.entity_id
_entity_poly.type
_entity_poly.pdbx_seq_one_letter_code
_entity_poly.pdbx_strand_id
1 'polypeptide(L)'
;MVTMSSEKSATRRKPNETGDGSSSKGSNENLNAVNKNRFSTGIFYGESTTKTTSTSTDTSNCKTTDVPKSVVTCPDDSPNYLVYKKMESIIEKMLDETNGVPVRTIKNFITKIPSVFTGMDLISWMVKNMDIDDQEALHVAHLMSSHGYLFPIEDHSLLIKNDHSLCRFQTPYFWPSNCWEPENTDYAVYLCKRTMQNKARLELADYEAENLAKLQKMFSRKWEFIFMQAEAQSKVDKKRDKLERKVLDSQERAFWDVHRPMPGCVNTTEMDIKKACRTKKPIKASKHSQLGVAGGRISPTHTDMPINRSTEAMKKEIDILRQRLDRRNIKISKVAEAMIGYFEQYVEYDPLFTQPEFCNPWISDNVELWEQEKLAKDISARKVKRWAFSLKELLQDPVGREQFEKFLDKEFSGENLKFWDAVQNLKTLPQRHVQAKVQEIWNEYLGPDASCPINVDSRSFEMTKKNIEEPDRWSFDVAAAHVYHLMKSDSYSRYLRSEMYKDFLNGSKKKISVKGIRSIVSFPGKKESSST
;
A
#
# COMPACT_ATOMS: atom_id res chain seq x y z
N MET A 1 19.40 5.51 -47.73
CA MET A 1 19.39 4.35 -48.65
C MET A 1 17.94 4.19 -49.13
N VAL A 2 17.71 4.46 -50.42
CA VAL A 2 16.43 4.46 -51.17
C VAL A 2 15.96 3.00 -51.30
N THR A 3 14.69 2.58 -51.18
CA THR A 3 13.54 2.59 -52.13
C THR A 3 12.36 1.84 -51.46
N MET A 4 11.12 2.38 -51.38
CA MET A 4 9.99 2.25 -52.35
C MET A 4 9.55 0.77 -52.56
N SER A 5 8.29 0.29 -52.48
CA SER A 5 6.95 0.82 -52.83
C SER A 5 5.87 -0.12 -52.21
N SER A 6 4.72 0.36 -51.69
CA SER A 6 3.41 0.62 -52.38
C SER A 6 2.72 -0.65 -52.91
N GLU A 7 1.39 -0.88 -52.89
CA GLU A 7 0.17 -0.24 -52.38
C GLU A 7 -1.02 -1.05 -53.00
N LYS A 8 -2.26 -0.77 -52.57
CA LYS A 8 -3.59 -1.04 -53.20
C LYS A 8 -4.27 -2.39 -52.93
N SER A 9 -5.60 -2.52 -52.76
CA SER A 9 -6.75 -1.59 -52.61
C SER A 9 -7.97 -2.47 -52.23
N ALA A 10 -8.72 -2.15 -51.17
CA ALA A 10 -10.07 -1.56 -51.15
C ALA A 10 -11.17 -2.20 -52.03
N THR A 11 -12.27 -2.68 -51.40
CA THR A 11 -13.68 -2.30 -51.72
C THR A 11 -14.72 -2.86 -50.71
N ARG A 12 -15.93 -2.31 -50.75
CA ARG A 12 -16.91 -2.07 -49.67
C ARG A 12 -18.34 -2.46 -50.14
N ARG A 13 -19.25 -2.74 -49.16
CA ARG A 13 -20.77 -2.70 -49.15
C ARG A 13 -21.47 -4.07 -49.40
N LYS A 14 -22.22 -4.68 -48.43
CA LYS A 14 -23.59 -4.45 -47.83
C LYS A 14 -24.75 -4.99 -48.72
N PRO A 15 -26.00 -5.25 -48.23
CA PRO A 15 -26.55 -6.23 -47.24
C PRO A 15 -27.86 -6.94 -47.76
N ASN A 16 -28.61 -7.65 -46.87
CA ASN A 16 -30.03 -8.13 -46.89
C ASN A 16 -30.13 -9.65 -46.64
N GLU A 17 -30.96 -10.26 -45.77
CA GLU A 17 -32.31 -10.08 -45.16
C GLU A 17 -33.23 -11.27 -45.57
N THR A 18 -34.12 -11.67 -44.63
CA THR A 18 -35.23 -12.66 -44.72
C THR A 18 -34.85 -14.15 -44.72
N GLY A 19 -35.53 -15.08 -44.04
CA GLY A 19 -36.75 -15.09 -43.24
C GLY A 19 -37.31 -16.53 -43.14
N ASP A 20 -38.04 -16.83 -42.05
CA ASP A 20 -38.95 -17.98 -41.80
C ASP A 20 -38.36 -19.40 -41.58
N GLY A 21 -38.83 -20.23 -40.63
CA GLY A 21 -39.91 -20.10 -39.64
C GLY A 21 -40.33 -21.46 -39.03
N SER A 22 -40.77 -21.44 -37.75
CA SER A 22 -41.68 -22.39 -37.04
C SER A 22 -41.18 -23.82 -36.71
N SER A 23 -41.65 -24.57 -35.71
CA SER A 23 -42.33 -24.37 -34.40
C SER A 23 -42.51 -25.77 -33.77
N SER A 24 -42.45 -25.91 -32.43
CA SER A 24 -43.21 -26.88 -31.59
C SER A 24 -42.58 -26.97 -30.18
N LYS A 25 -43.23 -26.40 -29.14
CA LYS A 25 -44.10 -27.07 -28.15
C LYS A 25 -43.43 -28.18 -27.30
N GLY A 26 -42.91 -27.76 -26.15
CA GLY A 26 -43.37 -28.14 -24.81
C GLY A 26 -43.37 -29.61 -24.39
N SER A 27 -42.54 -29.93 -23.39
CA SER A 27 -42.88 -30.83 -22.30
C SER A 27 -42.06 -30.49 -21.05
N ASN A 28 -42.80 -30.23 -19.97
CA ASN A 28 -42.34 -30.13 -18.59
C ASN A 28 -42.04 -31.55 -18.09
N GLU A 29 -40.84 -31.83 -17.58
CA GLU A 29 -40.65 -32.85 -16.55
C GLU A 29 -39.60 -32.40 -15.52
N ASN A 30 -40.03 -32.48 -14.26
CA ASN A 30 -39.24 -32.34 -13.05
C ASN A 30 -38.07 -33.33 -13.03
N LEU A 31 -36.92 -32.92 -12.51
CA LEU A 31 -36.13 -33.78 -11.64
C LEU A 31 -35.32 -32.94 -10.64
N ASN A 32 -35.70 -33.15 -9.38
CA ASN A 32 -35.18 -32.55 -8.17
C ASN A 32 -33.76 -33.04 -7.84
N ALA A 33 -33.05 -32.16 -7.12
CA ALA A 33 -32.17 -32.45 -5.99
C ALA A 33 -30.95 -33.36 -6.20
N VAL A 34 -29.75 -32.74 -6.22
CA VAL A 34 -28.50 -33.41 -5.84
C VAL A 34 -27.90 -32.72 -4.61
N ASN A 35 -28.14 -33.39 -3.48
CA ASN A 35 -27.38 -33.48 -2.23
C ASN A 35 -26.25 -32.46 -1.95
N LYS A 36 -26.55 -31.48 -1.10
CA LYS A 36 -25.59 -30.91 -0.14
C LYS A 36 -25.60 -31.75 1.14
N ASN A 37 -24.75 -32.78 1.22
CA ASN A 37 -24.44 -33.44 2.49
C ASN A 37 -23.06 -32.97 2.98
N ARG A 38 -23.04 -31.87 3.74
CA ARG A 38 -21.96 -31.56 4.67
C ARG A 38 -22.14 -32.43 5.91
N PHE A 39 -21.33 -33.47 6.05
CA PHE A 39 -21.19 -34.14 7.34
C PHE A 39 -20.39 -33.23 8.28
N SER A 40 -21.11 -32.52 9.15
CA SER A 40 -20.56 -31.85 10.31
C SER A 40 -21.01 -32.66 11.53
N THR A 41 -20.18 -33.60 11.98
CA THR A 41 -20.39 -34.31 13.25
C THR A 41 -19.80 -33.45 14.37
N GLY A 42 -20.61 -32.50 14.85
CA GLY A 42 -20.37 -31.80 16.10
C GLY A 42 -20.51 -32.76 17.28
N ILE A 43 -19.48 -32.83 18.12
CA ILE A 43 -19.53 -33.50 19.41
C ILE A 43 -20.35 -32.62 20.35
N PHE A 44 -21.54 -33.10 20.74
CA PHE A 44 -22.37 -32.51 21.78
C PHE A 44 -21.70 -32.64 23.15
N TYR A 45 -21.50 -31.51 23.83
CA TYR A 45 -21.28 -31.48 25.28
C TYR A 45 -22.63 -31.72 25.98
N GLY A 46 -22.74 -32.82 26.72
CA GLY A 46 -23.92 -33.12 27.55
C GLY A 46 -23.79 -32.46 28.93
N GLU A 47 -24.64 -31.47 29.19
CA GLU A 47 -24.87 -30.92 30.52
C GLU A 47 -25.78 -31.87 31.31
N SER A 48 -25.32 -32.30 32.49
CA SER A 48 -26.07 -33.18 33.40
C SER A 48 -27.14 -32.36 34.13
N THR A 49 -28.42 -32.74 33.97
CA THR A 49 -29.54 -32.18 34.74
C THR A 49 -29.97 -33.16 35.84
N THR A 50 -29.62 -32.85 37.10
CA THR A 50 -30.25 -33.44 38.29
C THR A 50 -31.56 -32.69 38.58
N LYS A 51 -32.68 -33.43 38.59
CA LYS A 51 -34.00 -32.94 39.01
C LYS A 51 -34.03 -32.74 40.53
N THR A 52 -34.43 -31.55 40.97
CA THR A 52 -35.08 -31.40 42.29
C THR A 52 -36.13 -30.30 42.27
N THR A 53 -37.12 -30.51 43.11
CA THR A 53 -38.50 -30.05 43.13
C THR A 53 -38.68 -28.56 43.43
N SER A 54 -39.77 -28.01 42.91
CA SER A 54 -40.30 -26.65 43.10
C SER A 54 -40.72 -26.34 44.55
N THR A 55 -40.42 -25.13 45.01
CA THR A 55 -41.29 -24.35 45.91
C THR A 55 -40.95 -22.86 45.79
N SER A 56 -42.00 -22.05 45.70
CA SER A 56 -42.03 -20.60 45.50
C SER A 56 -42.00 -19.83 46.83
N THR A 57 -41.25 -18.72 46.91
CA THR A 57 -41.62 -17.45 47.59
C THR A 57 -40.53 -16.37 47.43
N ASP A 58 -40.95 -15.21 46.92
CA ASP A 58 -40.60 -13.80 47.18
C ASP A 58 -39.17 -13.25 47.39
N THR A 59 -38.91 -12.20 46.60
CA THR A 59 -38.14 -10.95 46.84
C THR A 59 -36.66 -10.99 47.22
N SER A 60 -35.78 -10.46 46.34
CA SER A 60 -35.01 -9.21 46.56
C SER A 60 -33.74 -9.12 45.68
N ASN A 61 -33.38 -7.88 45.34
CA ASN A 61 -32.22 -7.41 44.58
C ASN A 61 -30.89 -8.16 44.85
N CYS A 62 -30.19 -8.55 43.78
CA CYS A 62 -28.72 -8.44 43.74
C CYS A 62 -28.21 -8.29 42.30
N LYS A 63 -27.53 -7.18 42.02
CA LYS A 63 -26.82 -6.92 40.77
C LYS A 63 -25.52 -7.73 40.77
N THR A 64 -25.43 -8.77 39.95
CA THR A 64 -24.15 -9.36 39.55
C THR A 64 -23.80 -8.82 38.17
N THR A 65 -22.67 -8.13 38.09
CA THR A 65 -22.07 -7.64 36.85
C THR A 65 -21.61 -8.82 35.99
N ASP A 66 -22.37 -9.12 34.94
CA ASP A 66 -21.93 -10.03 33.87
C ASP A 66 -20.76 -9.40 33.12
N VAL A 67 -19.60 -10.02 33.21
CA VAL A 67 -18.49 -9.81 32.27
C VAL A 67 -18.91 -10.50 30.95
N PRO A 68 -18.94 -9.81 29.79
CA PRO A 68 -19.39 -10.44 28.57
C PRO A 68 -18.40 -11.54 28.15
N LYS A 69 -18.92 -12.77 27.98
CA LYS A 69 -18.24 -13.85 27.26
C LYS A 69 -17.80 -13.36 25.88
N SER A 70 -16.63 -13.82 25.42
CA SER A 70 -16.00 -13.41 24.17
C SER A 70 -17.00 -13.45 23.02
N VAL A 71 -17.23 -12.27 22.43
CA VAL A 71 -17.97 -12.14 21.18
C VAL A 71 -17.14 -12.86 20.12
N VAL A 72 -17.68 -13.94 19.57
CA VAL A 72 -17.15 -14.53 18.33
C VAL A 72 -17.18 -13.41 17.29
N THR A 73 -16.02 -12.83 16.99
CA THR A 73 -15.86 -11.81 15.97
C THR A 73 -16.26 -12.41 14.63
N CYS A 74 -17.08 -11.71 13.84
CA CYS A 74 -17.41 -12.16 12.50
C CYS A 74 -16.10 -12.33 11.71
N PRO A 75 -15.90 -13.42 10.94
CA PRO A 75 -14.71 -13.57 10.09
C PRO A 75 -14.44 -12.35 9.21
N ASP A 76 -15.50 -11.68 8.78
CA ASP A 76 -15.48 -10.46 7.95
C ASP A 76 -14.91 -9.23 8.69
N ASP A 77 -14.82 -9.25 10.02
CA ASP A 77 -14.28 -8.16 10.84
C ASP A 77 -12.76 -8.24 10.99
N SER A 78 -12.12 -9.35 10.57
CA SER A 78 -10.68 -9.48 10.60
C SER A 78 -10.04 -8.52 9.57
N PRO A 79 -9.05 -7.71 9.96
CA PRO A 79 -8.39 -6.79 9.04
C PRO A 79 -7.53 -7.52 8.00
N ASN A 80 -7.29 -8.82 8.19
CA ASN A 80 -6.60 -9.69 7.24
C ASN A 80 -7.57 -10.57 6.43
N TYR A 81 -8.88 -10.45 6.65
CA TYR A 81 -9.91 -11.28 6.00
C TYR A 81 -9.77 -11.32 4.48
N LEU A 82 -9.61 -10.16 3.84
CA LEU A 82 -9.47 -10.08 2.38
C LEU A 82 -8.20 -10.78 1.87
N VAL A 83 -7.13 -10.80 2.66
CA VAL A 83 -5.90 -11.52 2.30
C VAL A 83 -6.13 -13.01 2.39
N TYR A 84 -6.76 -13.50 3.47
CA TYR A 84 -7.14 -14.90 3.62
C TYR A 84 -8.05 -15.38 2.49
N LYS A 85 -9.06 -14.60 2.12
CA LYS A 85 -9.94 -14.95 1.00
C LYS A 85 -9.20 -15.07 -0.34
N LYS A 86 -8.20 -14.22 -0.58
CA LYS A 86 -7.37 -14.33 -1.79
C LYS A 86 -6.48 -15.57 -1.76
N MET A 87 -5.86 -15.88 -0.62
CA MET A 87 -5.06 -17.11 -0.45
C MET A 87 -5.92 -18.36 -0.63
N GLU A 88 -7.11 -18.39 -0.04
CA GLU A 88 -8.08 -19.49 -0.17
C GLU A 88 -8.51 -19.70 -1.62
N SER A 89 -8.80 -18.63 -2.35
CA SER A 89 -9.14 -18.74 -3.78
C SER A 89 -8.01 -19.33 -4.62
N ILE A 90 -6.74 -19.08 -4.24
CA ILE A 90 -5.59 -19.72 -4.89
C ILE A 90 -5.53 -21.21 -4.50
N ILE A 91 -5.69 -21.54 -3.22
CA ILE A 91 -5.71 -22.93 -2.73
C ILE A 91 -6.81 -23.75 -3.41
N GLU A 92 -8.00 -23.20 -3.57
CA GLU A 92 -9.11 -23.86 -4.27
C GLU A 92 -8.73 -24.24 -5.72
N LYS A 93 -8.00 -23.37 -6.43
CA LYS A 93 -7.49 -23.68 -7.77
C LYS A 93 -6.36 -24.72 -7.73
N MET A 94 -5.51 -24.68 -6.71
CA MET A 94 -4.45 -25.69 -6.51
C MET A 94 -5.03 -27.08 -6.21
N LEU A 95 -6.23 -27.14 -5.62
CA LEU A 95 -6.94 -28.38 -5.28
C LEU A 95 -7.82 -28.92 -6.43
N ASP A 96 -7.89 -28.23 -7.58
CA ASP A 96 -8.68 -28.69 -8.72
C ASP A 96 -8.22 -30.07 -9.20
N GLU A 97 -9.17 -30.97 -9.49
CA GLU A 97 -8.87 -32.36 -9.84
C GLU A 97 -8.12 -32.50 -11.18
N THR A 98 -8.28 -31.52 -12.08
CA THR A 98 -7.77 -31.60 -13.45
C THR A 98 -6.59 -30.68 -13.69
N ASN A 99 -6.65 -29.47 -13.16
CA ASN A 99 -5.70 -28.39 -13.39
C ASN A 99 -4.91 -28.03 -12.13
N GLY A 100 -5.13 -28.70 -11.00
CA GLY A 100 -4.47 -28.43 -9.73
C GLY A 100 -3.05 -28.99 -9.62
N VAL A 101 -2.47 -28.86 -8.42
CA VAL A 101 -1.17 -29.42 -8.07
C VAL A 101 -1.32 -30.95 -7.96
N PRO A 102 -0.45 -31.75 -8.60
CA PRO A 102 -0.60 -33.20 -8.62
C PRO A 102 -0.35 -33.83 -7.24
N VAL A 103 -1.42 -34.11 -6.50
CA VAL A 103 -1.37 -34.78 -5.19
C VAL A 103 -1.28 -36.30 -5.38
N ARG A 104 -0.28 -36.94 -4.75
CA ARG A 104 0.02 -38.36 -4.91
C ARG A 104 0.21 -39.06 -3.57
N THR A 105 0.18 -40.39 -3.60
CA THR A 105 0.64 -41.24 -2.49
C THR A 105 2.01 -41.77 -2.82
N ILE A 106 3.02 -41.39 -2.05
CA ILE A 106 4.40 -41.84 -2.23
C ILE A 106 4.62 -43.13 -1.44
N LYS A 107 5.18 -44.14 -2.11
CA LYS A 107 5.52 -45.44 -1.52
C LYS A 107 7.03 -45.63 -1.59
N ASN A 108 7.66 -45.70 -0.43
CA ASN A 108 9.05 -46.13 -0.27
C ASN A 108 9.07 -47.54 0.32
N PHE A 109 10.23 -48.21 0.31
CA PHE A 109 10.40 -49.58 0.81
C PHE A 109 9.89 -49.77 2.26
N ILE A 110 9.95 -48.72 3.08
CA ILE A 110 9.61 -48.76 4.53
C ILE A 110 8.32 -47.99 4.84
N THR A 111 7.91 -47.03 4.01
CA THR A 111 6.84 -46.07 4.36
C THR A 111 5.93 -45.73 3.18
N LYS A 112 4.62 -45.73 3.44
CA LYS A 112 3.60 -45.15 2.56
C LYS A 112 3.13 -43.81 3.14
N ILE A 113 3.25 -42.74 2.35
CA ILE A 113 2.88 -41.37 2.71
C ILE A 113 1.77 -40.90 1.75
N PRO A 114 0.51 -40.82 2.20
CA PRO A 114 -0.61 -40.42 1.36
C PRO A 114 -0.73 -38.90 1.25
N SER A 115 -1.42 -38.44 0.20
CA SER A 115 -1.85 -37.05 0.03
C SER A 115 -0.72 -36.02 0.20
N VAL A 116 0.30 -36.13 -0.65
CA VAL A 116 1.45 -35.22 -0.69
C VAL A 116 1.75 -34.78 -2.12
N PHE A 117 2.40 -33.63 -2.25
CA PHE A 117 2.95 -33.09 -3.50
C PHE A 117 4.37 -32.58 -3.23
N THR A 118 5.17 -32.37 -4.28
CA THR A 118 6.53 -31.82 -4.10
C THR A 118 6.53 -30.30 -4.16
N GLY A 119 7.51 -29.66 -3.53
CA GLY A 119 7.73 -28.23 -3.67
C GLY A 119 7.92 -27.81 -5.12
N MET A 120 8.67 -28.59 -5.91
CA MET A 120 8.81 -28.38 -7.36
C MET A 120 7.47 -28.38 -8.12
N ASP A 121 6.58 -29.34 -7.82
CA ASP A 121 5.25 -29.39 -8.47
C ASP A 121 4.42 -28.15 -8.12
N LEU A 122 4.50 -27.68 -6.88
CA LEU A 122 3.82 -26.47 -6.42
C LEU A 122 4.33 -25.22 -7.14
N ILE A 123 5.65 -25.02 -7.18
CA ILE A 123 6.25 -23.84 -7.83
C ILE A 123 5.96 -23.85 -9.34
N SER A 124 6.12 -25.00 -9.99
CA SER A 124 5.81 -25.16 -11.42
C SER A 124 4.35 -24.83 -11.74
N TRP A 125 3.42 -25.24 -10.85
CA TRP A 125 2.01 -24.89 -10.99
C TRP A 125 1.79 -23.38 -10.84
N MET A 126 2.43 -22.73 -9.85
CA MET A 126 2.27 -21.30 -9.60
C MET A 126 2.78 -20.44 -10.76
N VAL A 127 3.99 -20.71 -11.24
CA VAL A 127 4.58 -20.01 -12.40
C VAL A 127 3.66 -20.10 -13.62
N LYS A 128 3.15 -21.31 -13.90
CA LYS A 128 2.24 -21.55 -15.04
C LYS A 128 0.90 -20.82 -14.92
N ASN A 129 0.32 -20.74 -13.72
CA ASN A 129 -1.06 -20.28 -13.52
C ASN A 129 -1.19 -18.82 -13.03
N MET A 130 -0.08 -18.21 -12.58
CA MET A 130 -0.10 -16.87 -11.97
C MET A 130 0.71 -15.81 -12.74
N ASP A 131 1.42 -16.18 -13.81
CA ASP A 131 2.26 -15.27 -14.61
C ASP A 131 3.32 -14.54 -13.75
N ILE A 132 4.04 -15.33 -12.95
CA ILE A 132 5.09 -14.89 -12.02
C ILE A 132 6.36 -15.71 -12.24
N ASP A 133 7.52 -15.14 -11.87
CA ASP A 133 8.79 -15.86 -11.94
C ASP A 133 8.96 -16.89 -10.79
N ASP A 134 9.99 -17.74 -10.90
CA ASP A 134 10.27 -18.80 -9.92
C ASP A 134 10.51 -18.25 -8.50
N GLN A 135 11.15 -17.08 -8.37
CA GLN A 135 11.50 -16.50 -7.06
C GLN A 135 10.25 -15.91 -6.39
N GLU A 136 9.41 -15.22 -7.16
CA GLU A 136 8.13 -14.69 -6.70
C GLU A 136 7.17 -15.83 -6.35
N ALA A 137 7.09 -16.88 -7.19
CA ALA A 137 6.29 -18.08 -6.90
C ALA A 137 6.72 -18.74 -5.60
N LEU A 138 8.03 -18.92 -5.42
CA LEU A 138 8.59 -19.46 -4.19
C LEU A 138 8.24 -18.58 -2.98
N HIS A 139 8.38 -17.25 -3.10
CA HIS A 139 8.04 -16.33 -2.02
C HIS A 139 6.55 -16.38 -1.65
N VAL A 140 5.65 -16.41 -2.63
CA VAL A 140 4.20 -16.53 -2.38
C VAL A 140 3.89 -17.89 -1.75
N ALA A 141 4.51 -18.98 -2.19
CA ALA A 141 4.34 -20.30 -1.58
C ALA A 141 4.77 -20.31 -0.10
N HIS A 142 5.90 -19.66 0.23
CA HIS A 142 6.34 -19.46 1.61
C HIS A 142 5.31 -18.68 2.45
N LEU A 143 4.74 -17.61 1.90
CA LEU A 143 3.71 -16.85 2.58
C LEU A 143 2.45 -17.69 2.82
N MET A 144 2.00 -18.47 1.84
CA MET A 144 0.85 -19.36 2.00
C MET A 144 1.12 -20.47 3.05
N SER A 145 2.35 -20.98 3.07
CA SER A 145 2.80 -21.98 4.04
C SER A 145 2.84 -21.43 5.47
N SER A 146 3.45 -20.27 5.67
CA SER A 146 3.56 -19.60 6.97
C SER A 146 2.21 -19.15 7.54
N HIS A 147 1.17 -19.01 6.71
CA HIS A 147 -0.21 -18.77 7.15
C HIS A 147 -1.01 -20.08 7.37
N GLY A 148 -0.39 -21.24 7.13
CA GLY A 148 -0.96 -22.54 7.45
C GLY A 148 -1.89 -23.12 6.40
N TYR A 149 -1.87 -22.67 5.15
CA TYR A 149 -2.71 -23.27 4.09
C TYR A 149 -2.11 -24.54 3.49
N LEU A 150 -0.78 -24.64 3.52
CA LEU A 150 0.00 -25.81 3.14
C LEU A 150 1.23 -25.87 4.05
N PHE A 151 1.89 -27.03 4.13
CA PHE A 151 3.04 -27.17 5.03
C PHE A 151 3.97 -28.31 4.59
N PRO A 152 5.29 -28.20 4.85
CA PRO A 152 6.21 -29.30 4.69
C PRO A 152 5.97 -30.39 5.75
N ILE A 153 6.04 -31.66 5.36
CA ILE A 153 5.70 -32.76 6.28
C ILE A 153 6.84 -33.14 7.23
N GLU A 154 8.09 -32.83 6.86
CA GLU A 154 9.30 -33.33 7.53
C GLU A 154 9.86 -32.38 8.60
N ASP A 155 9.51 -31.10 8.55
CA ASP A 155 10.07 -30.05 9.40
C ASP A 155 8.95 -29.23 10.07
N HIS A 156 9.24 -28.66 11.24
CA HIS A 156 8.44 -27.66 11.94
C HIS A 156 8.57 -26.27 11.33
N SER A 157 9.65 -26.04 10.55
CA SER A 157 9.80 -24.83 9.76
C SER A 157 8.80 -24.81 8.60
N LEU A 158 7.88 -23.83 8.59
CA LEU A 158 6.87 -23.66 7.53
C LEU A 158 7.45 -23.04 6.25
N LEU A 159 8.68 -23.40 5.88
CA LEU A 159 9.35 -22.93 4.66
C LEU A 159 9.17 -23.94 3.51
N ILE A 160 8.98 -23.41 2.30
CA ILE A 160 8.80 -24.22 1.09
C ILE A 160 10.09 -24.23 0.31
N LYS A 161 10.55 -25.41 -0.10
CA LYS A 161 11.75 -25.54 -0.93
C LYS A 161 11.33 -25.86 -2.37
N ASN A 162 12.01 -25.27 -3.35
CA ASN A 162 11.84 -25.64 -4.75
C ASN A 162 12.64 -26.92 -5.06
N ASP A 163 12.29 -28.02 -4.40
CA ASP A 163 12.93 -29.32 -4.53
C ASP A 163 11.89 -30.46 -4.34
N HIS A 164 12.37 -31.68 -4.12
CA HIS A 164 11.52 -32.85 -3.89
C HIS A 164 10.95 -32.94 -2.46
N SER A 165 11.10 -31.91 -1.62
CA SER A 165 10.53 -31.85 -0.27
C SER A 165 9.01 -32.01 -0.34
N LEU A 166 8.48 -32.86 0.51
CA LEU A 166 7.08 -33.23 0.49
C LEU A 166 6.24 -32.24 1.29
N CYS A 167 5.20 -31.74 0.64
CA CYS A 167 4.25 -30.79 1.20
C CYS A 167 2.84 -31.38 1.21
N ARG A 168 1.98 -30.80 2.05
CA ARG A 168 0.58 -31.19 2.17
C ARG A 168 -0.31 -29.96 2.33
N PHE A 169 -1.54 -30.04 1.82
CA PHE A 169 -2.57 -29.04 2.05
C PHE A 169 -3.18 -29.17 3.44
N GLN A 170 -3.44 -28.04 4.07
CA GLN A 170 -4.16 -27.97 5.34
C GLN A 170 -5.67 -28.17 5.15
N THR A 171 -6.32 -28.77 6.15
CA THR A 171 -7.78 -28.89 6.16
C THR A 171 -8.43 -27.51 6.38
N PRO A 172 -9.55 -27.19 5.70
CA PRO A 172 -10.28 -25.93 5.89
C PRO A 172 -10.69 -25.63 7.33
N TYR A 173 -10.79 -26.64 8.18
CA TYR A 173 -11.04 -26.47 9.61
C TYR A 173 -9.94 -25.63 10.29
N PHE A 174 -8.68 -25.84 9.93
CA PHE A 174 -7.52 -25.15 10.52
C PHE A 174 -7.11 -23.89 9.75
N TRP A 175 -7.90 -23.41 8.80
CA TRP A 175 -7.57 -22.19 8.08
C TRP A 175 -7.63 -20.95 8.98
N PRO A 176 -6.73 -19.96 8.77
CA PRO A 176 -6.66 -18.75 9.60
C PRO A 176 -7.91 -17.86 9.47
N SER A 177 -8.69 -17.98 8.39
CA SER A 177 -9.97 -17.27 8.23
C SER A 177 -11.04 -17.66 9.25
N ASN A 178 -10.88 -18.80 9.92
CA ASN A 178 -11.75 -19.19 11.03
C ASN A 178 -11.42 -18.41 12.32
N CYS A 179 -10.46 -17.48 12.29
CA CYS A 179 -10.08 -16.58 13.38
C CYS A 179 -9.75 -17.34 14.68
N TRP A 180 -8.91 -18.37 14.55
CA TRP A 180 -8.43 -19.16 15.68
C TRP A 180 -7.65 -18.30 16.69
N GLU A 181 -8.05 -18.36 17.96
CA GLU A 181 -7.29 -17.84 19.10
C GLU A 181 -7.02 -18.97 20.10
N PRO A 182 -6.13 -19.94 19.77
CA PRO A 182 -5.95 -21.13 20.59
C PRO A 182 -5.31 -20.81 21.94
N GLU A 183 -5.87 -21.35 23.00
CA GLU A 183 -5.43 -21.10 24.36
C GLU A 183 -4.19 -21.93 24.73
N ASN A 184 -3.50 -21.52 25.80
CA ASN A 184 -2.40 -22.29 26.35
C ASN A 184 -2.83 -23.66 26.90
N THR A 185 -4.09 -23.79 27.33
CA THR A 185 -4.66 -25.07 27.77
C THR A 185 -4.73 -26.07 26.61
N ASP A 186 -5.19 -25.62 25.43
CA ASP A 186 -5.29 -26.46 24.23
C ASP A 186 -3.90 -26.94 23.77
N TYR A 187 -2.91 -26.05 23.81
CA TYR A 187 -1.54 -26.40 23.46
C TYR A 187 -0.92 -27.41 24.45
N ALA A 188 -1.22 -27.27 25.75
CA ALA A 188 -0.79 -28.23 26.77
C ALA A 188 -1.39 -29.62 26.53
N VAL A 189 -2.68 -29.70 26.17
CA VAL A 189 -3.35 -30.96 25.80
C VAL A 189 -2.68 -31.58 24.58
N TYR A 190 -2.39 -30.79 23.54
CA TYR A 190 -1.71 -31.26 22.33
C TYR A 190 -0.32 -31.84 22.62
N LEU A 191 0.53 -31.10 23.33
CA LEU A 191 1.88 -31.55 23.68
C LEU A 191 1.84 -32.79 24.59
N CYS A 192 0.95 -32.79 25.60
CA CYS A 192 0.74 -33.95 26.46
C CYS A 192 0.33 -35.17 25.62
N LYS A 193 -0.66 -35.02 24.73
CA LYS A 193 -1.12 -36.09 23.83
C LYS A 193 0.02 -36.66 22.99
N ARG A 194 0.94 -35.82 22.48
CA ARG A 194 2.11 -36.26 21.71
C ARG A 194 3.09 -37.10 22.53
N THR A 195 3.40 -36.67 23.75
CA THR A 195 4.30 -37.44 24.63
C THR A 195 3.75 -38.84 24.96
N MET A 196 2.43 -39.02 24.98
CA MET A 196 1.79 -40.31 25.27
C MET A 196 1.83 -41.32 24.12
N GLN A 197 2.21 -40.91 22.90
CA GLN A 197 2.13 -41.79 21.74
C GLN A 197 3.37 -42.69 21.55
N ASN A 198 4.47 -42.45 22.27
CA ASN A 198 5.71 -43.24 22.24
C ASN A 198 6.17 -43.60 20.81
N LYS A 199 6.21 -42.61 19.91
CA LYS A 199 6.65 -42.76 18.51
C LYS A 199 7.69 -41.69 18.20
N ALA A 200 8.83 -42.10 17.65
CA ALA A 200 9.93 -41.19 17.26
C ALA A 200 9.46 -39.98 16.44
N ARG A 201 8.60 -40.20 15.43
CA ARG A 201 8.05 -39.10 14.59
C ARG A 201 7.18 -38.06 15.33
N LEU A 202 6.80 -38.32 16.58
CA LEU A 202 5.96 -37.47 17.42
C LEU A 202 6.71 -36.97 18.66
N GLU A 203 7.98 -37.32 18.80
CA GLU A 203 8.84 -36.78 19.84
C GLU A 203 8.81 -35.26 19.79
N LEU A 204 8.84 -34.65 20.98
CA LEU A 204 8.82 -33.20 21.07
C LEU A 204 10.19 -32.67 20.67
N ALA A 205 10.20 -31.62 19.85
CA ALA A 205 11.42 -30.84 19.67
C ALA A 205 11.80 -30.14 21.00
N ASP A 206 13.06 -29.72 21.13
CA ASP A 206 13.57 -29.12 22.37
C ASP A 206 12.72 -27.91 22.82
N TYR A 207 12.36 -27.02 21.89
CA TYR A 207 11.51 -25.86 22.20
C TYR A 207 10.08 -26.25 22.61
N GLU A 208 9.54 -27.35 22.08
CA GLU A 208 8.23 -27.88 22.47
C GLU A 208 8.29 -28.50 23.86
N ALA A 209 9.37 -29.21 24.19
CA ALA A 209 9.61 -29.77 25.52
C ALA A 209 9.76 -28.66 26.58
N GLU A 210 10.49 -27.59 26.26
CA GLU A 210 10.56 -26.39 27.11
C GLU A 210 9.18 -25.74 27.31
N ASN A 211 8.39 -25.61 26.24
CA ASN A 211 7.03 -25.07 26.33
C ASN A 211 6.14 -25.96 27.19
N LEU A 212 6.22 -27.29 27.04
CA LEU A 212 5.50 -28.24 27.88
C LEU A 212 5.86 -28.06 29.36
N ALA A 213 7.16 -27.94 29.69
CA ALA A 213 7.61 -27.73 31.06
C ALA A 213 7.08 -26.40 31.64
N LYS A 214 7.06 -25.32 30.86
CA LYS A 214 6.46 -24.03 31.24
C LYS A 214 4.95 -24.17 31.51
N LEU A 215 4.24 -24.88 30.64
CA LEU A 215 2.79 -25.11 30.77
C LEU A 215 2.45 -26.00 31.97
N GLN A 216 3.23 -27.04 32.24
CA GLN A 216 3.10 -27.88 33.44
C GLN A 216 3.24 -27.07 34.73
N LYS A 217 4.21 -26.15 34.76
CA LYS A 217 4.37 -25.23 35.90
C LYS A 217 3.17 -24.28 36.03
N MET A 218 2.73 -23.70 34.91
CA MET A 218 1.61 -22.76 34.85
C MET A 218 0.27 -23.40 35.27
N PHE A 219 0.02 -24.64 34.85
CA PHE A 219 -1.23 -25.36 35.07
C PHE A 219 -1.11 -26.50 36.08
N SER A 220 -0.13 -26.45 36.99
CA SER A 220 0.15 -27.52 37.97
C SER A 220 -1.09 -28.05 38.70
N ARG A 221 -1.99 -27.15 39.14
CA ARG A 221 -3.25 -27.51 39.84
C ARG A 221 -4.34 -28.11 38.94
N LYS A 222 -4.24 -27.91 37.63
CA LYS A 222 -5.20 -28.40 36.62
C LYS A 222 -4.62 -29.50 35.73
N TRP A 223 -3.38 -29.95 36.00
CA TRP A 223 -2.65 -30.85 35.12
C TRP A 223 -3.35 -32.20 34.93
N GLU A 224 -3.97 -32.74 35.98
CA GLU A 224 -4.75 -33.99 35.88
C GLU A 224 -5.89 -33.89 34.87
N PHE A 225 -6.58 -32.75 34.77
CA PHE A 225 -7.63 -32.54 33.78
C PHE A 225 -7.07 -32.45 32.36
N ILE A 226 -5.93 -31.77 32.18
CA ILE A 226 -5.21 -31.69 30.90
C ILE A 226 -4.79 -33.10 30.44
N PHE A 227 -4.22 -33.89 31.35
CA PHE A 227 -3.81 -35.26 31.07
C PHE A 227 -5.00 -36.14 30.71
N MET A 228 -6.09 -36.07 31.47
CA MET A 228 -7.32 -36.82 31.19
C MET A 228 -7.90 -36.49 29.81
N GLN A 229 -7.90 -35.20 29.43
CA GLN A 229 -8.35 -34.75 28.12
C GLN A 229 -7.43 -35.26 27.00
N ALA A 230 -6.11 -35.18 27.18
CA ALA A 230 -5.13 -35.71 26.23
C ALA A 230 -5.25 -37.23 26.05
N GLU A 231 -5.49 -37.97 27.14
CA GLU A 231 -5.71 -39.41 27.11
C GLU A 231 -6.99 -39.77 26.34
N ALA A 232 -8.09 -39.05 26.60
CA ALA A 232 -9.35 -39.25 25.91
C ALA A 232 -9.22 -39.02 24.40
N GLN A 233 -8.54 -37.93 23.98
CA GLN A 233 -8.24 -37.68 22.57
C GLN A 233 -7.35 -38.77 21.96
N SER A 234 -6.29 -39.20 22.66
CA SER A 234 -5.42 -40.30 22.21
C SER A 234 -6.18 -41.61 22.00
N LYS A 235 -7.17 -41.92 22.86
CA LYS A 235 -8.05 -43.09 22.72
C LYS A 235 -8.93 -42.99 21.46
N VAL A 236 -9.42 -41.80 21.11
CA VAL A 236 -10.18 -41.57 19.87
C VAL A 236 -9.28 -41.72 18.65
N ASP A 237 -8.08 -41.13 18.67
CA ASP A 237 -7.13 -41.20 17.56
C ASP A 237 -6.71 -42.64 17.28
N LYS A 238 -6.55 -43.47 18.32
CA LYS A 238 -6.23 -44.90 18.22
C LYS A 238 -7.27 -45.72 17.46
N LYS A 239 -8.53 -45.27 17.37
CA LYS A 239 -9.60 -45.94 16.62
C LYS A 239 -9.54 -45.70 15.10
N ARG A 240 -8.81 -44.67 14.66
CA ARG A 240 -8.66 -44.31 13.24
C ARG A 240 -7.67 -45.22 12.52
N ASP A 241 -7.77 -45.31 11.19
CA ASP A 241 -6.78 -46.03 10.39
C ASP A 241 -5.38 -45.40 10.55
N LYS A 242 -4.33 -46.22 10.40
CA LYS A 242 -2.94 -45.79 10.58
C LYS A 242 -2.53 -44.67 9.61
N LEU A 243 -2.98 -44.72 8.35
CA LEU A 243 -2.63 -43.70 7.34
C LEU A 243 -3.42 -42.41 7.58
N GLU A 244 -4.71 -42.53 7.87
CA GLU A 244 -5.58 -41.40 8.22
C GLU A 244 -5.05 -40.64 9.44
N ARG A 245 -4.69 -41.37 10.50
CA ARG A 245 -4.11 -40.78 11.71
C ARG A 245 -2.81 -40.02 11.43
N LYS A 246 -1.93 -40.54 10.57
CA LYS A 246 -0.70 -39.84 10.18
C LYS A 246 -0.98 -38.50 9.49
N VAL A 247 -2.04 -38.42 8.69
CA VAL A 247 -2.44 -37.16 8.04
C VAL A 247 -2.98 -36.18 9.07
N LEU A 248 -3.92 -36.63 9.92
CA LEU A 248 -4.51 -35.79 10.96
C LEU A 248 -3.47 -35.26 11.95
N ASP A 249 -2.55 -36.12 12.42
CA ASP A 249 -1.44 -35.72 13.32
C ASP A 249 -0.60 -34.60 12.69
N SER A 250 -0.31 -34.69 11.38
CA SER A 250 0.50 -33.69 10.69
C SER A 250 -0.24 -32.37 10.44
N GLN A 251 -1.55 -32.42 10.23
CA GLN A 251 -2.41 -31.24 10.05
C GLN A 251 -2.55 -30.47 11.36
N GLU A 252 -2.74 -31.19 12.47
CA GLU A 252 -2.75 -30.60 13.81
C GLU A 252 -1.37 -30.04 14.19
N ARG A 253 -0.27 -30.72 13.85
CA ARG A 253 1.09 -30.17 13.99
C ARG A 253 1.24 -28.85 13.24
N ALA A 254 0.90 -28.81 11.96
CA ALA A 254 1.02 -27.60 11.16
C ALA A 254 0.15 -26.45 11.67
N PHE A 255 -1.02 -26.74 12.25
CA PHE A 255 -1.82 -25.73 12.94
C PHE A 255 -1.05 -25.10 14.12
N TRP A 256 -0.39 -25.92 14.94
CA TRP A 256 0.41 -25.43 16.06
C TRP A 256 1.71 -24.76 15.61
N ASP A 257 2.32 -25.17 14.51
CA ASP A 257 3.50 -24.50 13.95
C ASP A 257 3.20 -23.06 13.51
N VAL A 258 1.94 -22.73 13.16
CA VAL A 258 1.50 -21.36 12.89
C VAL A 258 1.29 -20.56 14.18
N HIS A 259 0.60 -21.15 15.17
CA HIS A 259 0.15 -20.43 16.38
C HIS A 259 1.17 -20.43 17.52
N ARG A 260 2.14 -21.33 17.48
CA ARG A 260 3.26 -21.50 18.42
C ARG A 260 4.53 -21.80 17.62
N PRO A 261 4.96 -20.85 16.76
CA PRO A 261 6.05 -21.07 15.84
C PRO A 261 7.38 -21.35 16.56
N MET A 262 8.26 -22.07 15.87
CA MET A 262 9.63 -22.30 16.33
C MET A 262 10.33 -20.95 16.60
N PRO A 263 11.15 -20.83 17.66
CA PRO A 263 11.87 -19.60 17.96
C PRO A 263 12.68 -19.09 16.75
N GLY A 264 12.54 -17.80 16.44
CA GLY A 264 13.18 -17.16 15.28
C GLY A 264 12.33 -17.14 14.01
N CYS A 265 11.24 -17.90 13.94
CA CYS A 265 10.26 -17.79 12.85
C CYS A 265 9.32 -16.60 13.08
N VAL A 266 8.87 -15.99 11.97
CA VAL A 266 7.88 -14.91 12.02
C VAL A 266 6.53 -15.47 12.46
N ASN A 267 5.93 -14.86 13.48
CA ASN A 267 4.58 -15.20 13.91
C ASN A 267 3.54 -14.48 13.02
N THR A 268 2.98 -15.22 12.07
CA THR A 268 1.98 -14.68 11.11
C THR A 268 0.62 -14.37 11.75
N THR A 269 0.40 -14.80 12.99
CA THR A 269 -0.81 -14.48 13.76
C THR A 269 -0.73 -13.10 14.44
N GLU A 270 0.45 -12.48 14.49
CA GLU A 270 0.60 -11.15 15.08
C GLU A 270 -0.09 -10.08 14.23
N MET A 271 -0.92 -9.29 14.90
CA MET A 271 -1.69 -8.23 14.27
C MET A 271 -1.15 -6.85 14.67
N ASP A 272 -0.99 -5.98 13.67
CA ASP A 272 -0.63 -4.57 13.90
C ASP A 272 -1.61 -3.92 14.90
N ILE A 273 -1.07 -3.19 15.88
CA ILE A 273 -1.87 -2.59 16.96
C ILE A 273 -2.94 -1.62 16.44
N LYS A 274 -2.69 -0.89 15.35
CA LYS A 274 -3.68 0.01 14.74
C LYS A 274 -4.81 -0.77 14.10
N LYS A 275 -4.52 -1.95 13.54
CA LYS A 275 -5.54 -2.88 13.02
C LYS A 275 -6.38 -3.46 14.16
N ALA A 276 -5.73 -3.92 15.23
CA ALA A 276 -6.40 -4.46 16.42
C ALA A 276 -7.32 -3.43 17.12
N CYS A 277 -6.92 -2.16 17.17
CA CYS A 277 -7.74 -1.10 17.75
C CYS A 277 -8.96 -0.75 16.89
N ARG A 278 -8.95 -1.03 15.58
CA ARG A 278 -10.09 -0.78 14.69
C ARG A 278 -11.17 -1.84 14.84
N THR A 279 -10.80 -3.10 15.08
CA THR A 279 -11.74 -4.21 15.28
C THR A 279 -12.51 -4.12 16.59
N LYS A 280 -11.87 -3.59 17.66
CA LYS A 280 -12.48 -3.44 18.98
C LYS A 280 -13.33 -2.17 19.16
N LYS A 281 -13.37 -1.28 18.17
CA LYS A 281 -14.30 -0.14 18.23
C LYS A 281 -15.70 -0.66 17.92
N PRO A 282 -16.70 -0.49 18.82
CA PRO A 282 -18.08 -0.70 18.41
C PRO A 282 -18.32 0.16 17.17
N ILE A 283 -18.98 -0.41 16.16
CA ILE A 283 -19.34 0.27 14.91
C ILE A 283 -20.37 1.36 15.25
N LYS A 284 -19.96 2.40 15.96
CA LYS A 284 -20.58 3.71 15.92
C LYS A 284 -19.99 4.35 14.68
N ALA A 285 -20.67 4.13 13.55
CA ALA A 285 -20.54 4.85 12.29
C ALA A 285 -19.17 5.52 12.11
N SER A 286 -18.21 4.77 11.55
CA SER A 286 -16.93 5.31 11.09
C SER A 286 -17.17 6.35 10.00
N LYS A 287 -17.49 7.57 10.42
CA LYS A 287 -17.43 8.80 9.62
C LYS A 287 -15.97 9.21 9.52
N HIS A 288 -15.16 8.49 8.75
CA HIS A 288 -13.92 8.95 8.12
C HIS A 288 -13.11 7.75 7.60
N SER A 289 -13.45 7.23 6.43
CA SER A 289 -12.47 6.60 5.54
C SER A 289 -13.05 6.40 4.13
N GLN A 290 -13.31 7.50 3.43
CA GLN A 290 -13.34 7.49 1.97
C GLN A 290 -12.63 8.76 1.46
N LEU A 291 -11.30 8.68 1.39
CA LEU A 291 -10.45 9.57 0.60
C LEU A 291 -9.48 8.67 -0.19
N GLY A 292 -9.55 8.75 -1.52
CA GLY A 292 -8.70 8.05 -2.51
C GLY A 292 -9.27 6.69 -2.91
N VAL A 293 -9.80 6.45 -4.12
CA VAL A 293 -9.23 6.63 -5.46
C VAL A 293 -10.37 6.79 -6.49
N ALA A 294 -10.16 7.63 -7.52
CA ALA A 294 -11.08 7.74 -8.66
C ALA A 294 -10.80 6.60 -9.66
N GLY A 295 -11.81 5.77 -9.94
CA GLY A 295 -11.79 4.78 -11.02
C GLY A 295 -11.83 3.33 -10.53
N GLY A 296 -13.01 2.72 -10.59
CA GLY A 296 -13.20 1.30 -10.31
C GLY A 296 -14.59 1.00 -9.76
N ARG A 297 -15.58 0.81 -10.63
CA ARG A 297 -16.84 0.15 -10.22
C ARG A 297 -16.60 -1.34 -10.23
N ILE A 298 -16.65 -2.01 -9.07
CA ILE A 298 -17.02 -3.44 -8.99
C ILE A 298 -17.81 -3.67 -7.70
N SER A 299 -19.09 -4.01 -7.88
CA SER A 299 -20.07 -4.63 -6.98
C SER A 299 -20.64 -3.86 -5.76
N PRO A 300 -21.99 -3.74 -5.66
CA PRO A 300 -22.68 -3.40 -4.43
C PRO A 300 -22.89 -4.67 -3.62
N THR A 301 -22.19 -4.84 -2.50
CA THR A 301 -22.61 -5.85 -1.52
C THR A 301 -23.88 -5.32 -0.86
N HIS A 302 -25.03 -5.89 -1.24
CA HIS A 302 -26.29 -5.72 -0.53
C HIS A 302 -26.10 -6.19 0.92
N THR A 303 -25.82 -5.26 1.82
CA THR A 303 -26.28 -5.38 3.19
C THR A 303 -27.52 -4.50 3.30
N ASP A 304 -28.68 -5.11 3.04
CA ASP A 304 -29.98 -4.56 3.34
C ASP A 304 -30.13 -4.45 4.87
N MET A 305 -29.58 -3.38 5.42
CA MET A 305 -30.02 -2.84 6.70
C MET A 305 -30.29 -1.36 6.49
N PRO A 306 -31.56 -0.92 6.45
CA PRO A 306 -31.88 0.49 6.41
C PRO A 306 -31.53 1.06 7.78
N ILE A 307 -30.26 1.44 7.95
CA ILE A 307 -29.86 2.35 9.02
C ILE A 307 -30.72 3.57 8.78
N ASN A 308 -31.60 3.83 9.74
CA ASN A 308 -32.47 5.00 9.83
C ASN A 308 -31.56 6.24 9.72
N ARG A 309 -31.24 6.65 8.49
CA ARG A 309 -30.29 7.74 8.22
C ARG A 309 -30.98 8.98 8.75
N SER A 310 -30.42 9.56 9.82
CA SER A 310 -31.02 10.73 10.43
C SER A 310 -31.18 11.84 9.38
N THR A 311 -32.20 12.69 9.55
CA THR A 311 -32.44 13.78 8.59
C THR A 311 -31.22 14.71 8.48
N GLU A 312 -30.44 14.86 9.54
CA GLU A 312 -29.18 15.61 9.58
C GLU A 312 -28.09 14.95 8.75
N ALA A 313 -28.02 13.61 8.74
CA ALA A 313 -27.07 12.88 7.91
C ALA A 313 -27.37 13.08 6.42
N MET A 314 -28.65 13.02 6.04
CA MET A 314 -29.08 13.26 4.66
C MET A 314 -28.83 14.71 4.22
N LYS A 315 -29.13 15.70 5.07
CA LYS A 315 -28.82 17.12 4.79
C LYS A 315 -27.33 17.32 4.54
N LYS A 316 -26.48 16.75 5.41
CA LYS A 316 -25.02 16.82 5.24
C LYS A 316 -24.53 16.14 3.95
N GLU A 317 -25.12 15.00 3.59
CA GLU A 317 -24.82 14.29 2.34
C GLU A 317 -25.18 15.15 1.12
N ILE A 318 -26.36 15.78 1.13
CA ILE A 318 -26.79 16.71 0.08
C ILE A 318 -25.81 17.88 -0.05
N ASP A 319 -25.41 18.50 1.05
CA ASP A 319 -24.46 19.62 1.02
C ASP A 319 -23.10 19.21 0.46
N ILE A 320 -22.59 18.03 0.84
CA ILE A 320 -21.35 17.47 0.28
C ILE A 320 -21.49 17.23 -1.24
N LEU A 321 -22.61 16.68 -1.69
CA LEU A 321 -22.85 16.42 -3.10
C LEU A 321 -22.98 17.71 -3.91
N ARG A 322 -23.65 18.72 -3.38
CA ARG A 322 -23.72 20.07 -3.99
C ARG A 322 -22.31 20.66 -4.15
N GLN A 323 -21.52 20.64 -3.07
CA GLN A 323 -20.12 21.10 -3.13
C GLN A 323 -19.27 20.33 -4.15
N ARG A 324 -19.56 19.04 -4.40
CA ARG A 324 -18.87 18.25 -5.43
C ARG A 324 -19.30 18.62 -6.85
N LEU A 325 -20.57 18.95 -7.05
CA LEU A 325 -21.08 19.41 -8.35
C LEU A 325 -20.51 20.79 -8.73
N ASP A 326 -20.29 21.66 -7.74
CA ASP A 326 -19.71 22.99 -7.96
C ASP A 326 -18.21 22.96 -8.31
N ARG A 327 -17.53 21.82 -8.07
CA ARG A 327 -16.12 21.66 -8.43
C ARG A 327 -15.98 21.53 -9.94
N ARG A 328 -15.29 22.49 -10.55
CA ARG A 328 -14.89 22.43 -11.96
C ARG A 328 -13.96 21.24 -12.18
N ASN A 329 -14.37 20.34 -13.07
CA ASN A 329 -13.58 19.18 -13.47
C ASN A 329 -12.89 19.43 -14.81
N ILE A 330 -11.73 18.82 -15.00
CA ILE A 330 -10.97 18.84 -16.26
C ILE A 330 -11.20 17.50 -16.97
N LYS A 331 -11.27 17.51 -18.31
CA LYS A 331 -11.39 16.27 -19.11
C LYS A 331 -10.20 15.36 -18.85
N ILE A 332 -10.45 14.05 -18.71
CA ILE A 332 -9.41 13.06 -18.43
C ILE A 332 -8.29 13.07 -19.47
N SER A 333 -8.62 13.29 -20.75
CA SER A 333 -7.62 13.40 -21.82
C SER A 333 -6.65 14.55 -21.60
N LYS A 334 -7.15 15.69 -21.11
CA LYS A 334 -6.31 16.86 -20.79
C LYS A 334 -5.49 16.68 -19.53
N VAL A 335 -6.02 15.96 -18.54
CA VAL A 335 -5.23 15.57 -17.36
C VAL A 335 -4.11 14.62 -17.75
N ALA A 336 -4.40 13.59 -18.55
CA ALA A 336 -3.40 12.63 -19.03
C ALA A 336 -2.31 13.32 -19.86
N GLU A 337 -2.69 14.15 -20.83
CA GLU A 337 -1.74 14.93 -21.65
C GLU A 337 -0.82 15.81 -20.78
N ALA A 338 -1.38 16.49 -19.78
CA ALA A 338 -0.58 17.31 -18.86
C ALA A 338 0.36 16.48 -17.98
N MET A 339 -0.07 15.32 -17.48
CA MET A 339 0.77 14.43 -16.66
C MET A 339 1.90 13.80 -17.47
N ILE A 340 1.62 13.38 -18.71
CA ILE A 340 2.63 12.85 -19.63
C ILE A 340 3.65 13.93 -19.95
N GLY A 341 3.20 15.14 -20.33
CA GLY A 341 4.09 16.25 -20.62
C GLY A 341 4.95 16.66 -19.41
N TYR A 342 4.40 16.61 -18.19
CA TYR A 342 5.18 16.80 -16.98
C TYR A 342 6.23 15.69 -16.80
N PHE A 343 5.88 14.43 -16.99
CA PHE A 343 6.86 13.34 -16.92
C PHE A 343 7.99 13.51 -17.95
N GLU A 344 7.66 13.73 -19.22
CA GLU A 344 8.64 13.90 -20.30
C GLU A 344 9.58 15.09 -20.06
N GLN A 345 9.08 16.16 -19.44
CA GLN A 345 9.89 17.33 -19.10
C GLN A 345 10.89 17.05 -17.97
N TYR A 346 10.57 16.17 -17.01
CA TYR A 346 11.39 15.92 -15.81
C TYR A 346 12.17 14.60 -15.86
N VAL A 347 11.90 13.70 -16.81
CA VAL A 347 12.57 12.39 -16.90
C VAL A 347 14.09 12.51 -17.04
N GLU A 348 14.59 13.55 -17.72
CA GLU A 348 16.03 13.83 -17.83
C GLU A 348 16.64 14.17 -16.45
N TYR A 349 15.85 14.61 -15.48
CA TYR A 349 16.27 15.01 -14.13
C TYR A 349 16.04 13.95 -13.06
N ASP A 350 15.38 12.84 -13.40
CA ASP A 350 15.11 11.75 -12.47
C ASP A 350 16.27 10.74 -12.46
N PRO A 351 17.03 10.60 -11.36
CA PRO A 351 18.18 9.69 -11.28
C PRO A 351 17.82 8.21 -11.40
N LEU A 352 16.55 7.83 -11.30
CA LEU A 352 16.09 6.45 -11.49
C LEU A 352 15.91 6.10 -12.97
N PHE A 353 15.64 7.09 -13.83
CA PHE A 353 15.43 6.90 -15.27
C PHE A 353 16.64 7.35 -16.09
N THR A 354 17.25 8.48 -15.72
CA THR A 354 18.36 9.10 -16.45
C THR A 354 19.57 9.21 -15.54
N GLN A 355 20.67 8.58 -15.93
CA GLN A 355 21.92 8.67 -15.18
C GLN A 355 22.39 10.14 -15.10
N PRO A 356 22.62 10.69 -13.89
CA PRO A 356 23.17 12.03 -13.77
C PRO A 356 24.60 12.11 -14.34
N GLU A 357 25.04 13.34 -14.62
CA GLU A 357 26.40 13.61 -15.12
C GLU A 357 27.49 13.07 -14.17
N PHE A 358 27.27 13.22 -12.86
CA PHE A 358 28.06 12.55 -11.83
C PHE A 358 27.39 11.24 -11.44
N CYS A 359 28.20 10.24 -11.09
CA CYS A 359 27.70 8.94 -10.65
C CYS A 359 26.72 9.09 -9.48
N ASN A 360 25.69 8.24 -9.47
CA ASN A 360 24.73 8.21 -8.38
C ASN A 360 25.46 7.81 -7.07
N PRO A 361 25.43 8.63 -6.00
CA PRO A 361 26.13 8.33 -4.76
C PRO A 361 25.69 7.00 -4.13
N TRP A 362 24.42 6.59 -4.32
CA TRP A 362 23.89 5.34 -3.79
C TRP A 362 24.41 4.09 -4.50
N ILE A 363 25.04 4.24 -5.67
CA ILE A 363 25.58 3.14 -6.48
C ILE A 363 27.10 3.14 -6.45
N SER A 364 27.71 4.32 -6.43
CA SER A 364 29.16 4.51 -6.59
C SER A 364 29.91 4.84 -5.30
N ASP A 365 29.20 5.07 -4.19
CA ASP A 365 29.74 5.58 -2.93
C ASP A 365 30.56 6.88 -3.07
N ASN A 366 30.36 7.61 -4.17
CA ASN A 366 30.96 8.91 -4.44
C ASN A 366 29.93 10.03 -4.21
N VAL A 367 30.22 10.96 -3.31
CA VAL A 367 29.32 12.06 -2.91
C VAL A 367 29.45 13.32 -3.78
N GLU A 368 30.31 13.31 -4.81
CA GLU A 368 30.59 14.46 -5.66
C GLU A 368 29.32 15.08 -6.28
N LEU A 369 28.33 14.28 -6.68
CA LEU A 369 27.04 14.77 -7.16
C LEU A 369 26.37 15.72 -6.14
N TRP A 370 26.35 15.34 -4.86
CA TRP A 370 25.74 16.15 -3.80
C TRP A 370 26.58 17.38 -3.44
N GLU A 371 27.91 17.28 -3.54
CA GLU A 371 28.80 18.43 -3.28
C GLU A 371 28.65 19.50 -4.35
N GLN A 372 28.56 19.09 -5.62
CA GLN A 372 28.30 20.00 -6.75
C GLN A 372 26.96 20.71 -6.61
N GLU A 373 25.91 20.04 -6.10
CA GLU A 373 24.63 20.69 -5.85
C GLU A 373 24.67 21.77 -4.74
N LYS A 374 25.58 21.62 -3.77
CA LYS A 374 25.77 22.56 -2.65
C LYS A 374 26.63 23.77 -3.02
N LEU A 375 27.64 23.56 -3.86
CA LEU A 375 28.60 24.58 -4.28
C LEU A 375 27.94 25.49 -5.32
N ALA A 376 27.16 26.49 -4.87
CA ALA A 376 26.49 27.50 -5.69
C ALA A 376 27.40 28.36 -6.61
N LYS A 377 28.71 28.06 -6.68
CA LYS A 377 29.70 28.79 -7.48
C LYS A 377 29.76 28.35 -8.95
N ASP A 378 29.40 27.11 -9.27
CA ASP A 378 29.35 26.64 -10.66
C ASP A 378 27.99 25.96 -10.92
N ILE A 379 27.05 26.74 -11.46
CA ILE A 379 25.70 26.25 -11.71
C ILE A 379 25.69 25.55 -13.06
N SER A 380 25.42 24.25 -13.07
CA SER A 380 25.31 23.50 -14.31
C SER A 380 24.20 24.06 -15.21
N ALA A 381 24.44 24.07 -16.53
CA ALA A 381 23.42 24.47 -17.50
C ALA A 381 22.15 23.62 -17.37
N ARG A 382 22.28 22.35 -16.95
CA ARG A 382 21.16 21.46 -16.62
C ARG A 382 20.28 22.06 -15.53
N LYS A 383 20.85 22.53 -14.42
CA LYS A 383 20.11 23.17 -13.32
C LYS A 383 19.45 24.48 -13.78
N VAL A 384 20.13 25.29 -14.57
CA VAL A 384 19.57 26.55 -15.12
C VAL A 384 18.39 26.28 -16.07
N LYS A 385 18.47 25.27 -16.94
CA LYS A 385 17.35 24.90 -17.86
C LYS A 385 16.07 24.59 -17.10
N ARG A 386 16.18 23.97 -15.93
CA ARG A 386 15.04 23.61 -15.07
C ARG A 386 14.28 24.83 -14.57
N TRP A 387 14.95 25.97 -14.39
CA TRP A 387 14.30 27.23 -13.99
C TRP A 387 13.25 27.68 -15.01
N ALA A 388 13.41 27.33 -16.30
CA ALA A 388 12.46 27.70 -17.35
C ALA A 388 11.18 26.85 -17.34
N PHE A 389 11.13 25.75 -16.59
CA PHE A 389 9.95 24.87 -16.55
C PHE A 389 8.76 25.56 -15.89
N SER A 390 9.02 26.32 -14.82
CA SER A 390 8.01 27.17 -14.19
C SER A 390 8.64 28.18 -13.24
N LEU A 391 7.92 29.27 -12.95
CA LEU A 391 8.31 30.21 -11.89
C LEU A 391 8.53 29.49 -10.54
N LYS A 392 7.80 28.41 -10.26
CA LYS A 392 7.99 27.61 -9.05
C LYS A 392 9.39 26.99 -9.00
N GLU A 393 9.85 26.41 -10.11
CA GLU A 393 11.20 25.81 -10.19
C GLU A 393 12.28 26.87 -9.99
N LEU A 394 12.13 28.04 -10.64
CA LEU A 394 13.04 29.18 -10.46
C LEU A 394 13.10 29.65 -9.00
N LEU A 395 11.94 29.80 -8.34
CA LEU A 395 11.87 30.30 -6.96
C LEU A 395 12.30 29.25 -5.92
N GLN A 396 12.20 27.94 -6.23
CA GLN A 396 12.66 26.88 -5.33
C GLN A 396 14.19 26.77 -5.30
N ASP A 397 14.86 27.14 -6.38
CA ASP A 397 16.32 27.23 -6.43
C ASP A 397 16.79 28.53 -5.74
N PRO A 398 17.62 28.47 -4.69
CA PRO A 398 18.13 29.67 -4.02
C PRO A 398 18.86 30.63 -4.97
N VAL A 399 19.64 30.09 -5.93
CA VAL A 399 20.39 30.93 -6.86
C VAL A 399 19.49 31.46 -7.97
N GLY A 400 18.54 30.63 -8.44
CA GLY A 400 17.50 31.07 -9.38
C GLY A 400 16.69 32.23 -8.81
N ARG A 401 16.29 32.13 -7.53
CA ARG A 401 15.60 33.20 -6.81
C ARG A 401 16.42 34.48 -6.73
N GLU A 402 17.68 34.39 -6.31
CA GLU A 402 18.57 35.56 -6.21
C GLU A 402 18.75 36.26 -7.57
N GLN A 403 18.88 35.48 -8.66
CA GLN A 403 18.96 36.04 -10.01
C GLN A 403 17.66 36.71 -10.45
N PHE A 404 16.52 36.12 -10.11
CA PHE A 404 15.23 36.70 -10.42
C PHE A 404 15.00 37.99 -9.63
N GLU A 405 15.37 38.04 -8.35
CA GLU A 405 15.32 39.25 -7.51
C GLU A 405 16.14 40.39 -8.13
N LYS A 406 17.40 40.12 -8.51
CA LYS A 406 18.27 41.09 -9.20
C LYS A 406 17.67 41.60 -10.51
N PHE A 407 16.98 40.73 -11.25
CA PHE A 407 16.29 41.12 -12.47
C PHE A 407 15.10 42.05 -12.17
N LEU A 408 14.31 41.73 -11.15
CA LEU A 408 13.17 42.56 -10.75
C LEU A 408 13.61 43.92 -10.21
N ASP A 409 14.70 43.99 -9.45
CA ASP A 409 15.27 45.26 -8.96
C ASP A 409 15.68 46.17 -10.13
N LYS A 410 16.26 45.60 -11.20
CA LYS A 410 16.61 46.36 -12.41
C LYS A 410 15.38 46.91 -13.15
N GLU A 411 14.25 46.23 -13.05
CA GLU A 411 12.97 46.66 -13.62
C GLU A 411 12.11 47.43 -12.62
N PHE A 412 12.63 47.77 -11.43
CA PHE A 412 11.90 48.44 -10.35
C PHE A 412 10.58 47.73 -9.99
N SER A 413 10.62 46.40 -9.89
CA SER A 413 9.45 45.54 -9.61
C SER A 413 9.71 44.47 -8.52
N GLY A 414 10.77 44.66 -7.73
CA GLY A 414 11.22 43.74 -6.69
C GLY A 414 10.26 43.59 -5.51
N GLU A 415 9.39 44.57 -5.26
CA GLU A 415 8.36 44.56 -4.23
C GLU A 415 7.41 43.36 -4.33
N ASN A 416 7.14 42.90 -5.55
CA ASN A 416 6.24 41.76 -5.81
C ASN A 416 6.79 40.45 -5.25
N LEU A 417 8.09 40.20 -5.43
CA LEU A 417 8.74 39.00 -4.92
C LEU A 417 8.89 39.09 -3.40
N LYS A 418 9.27 40.26 -2.87
CA LYS A 418 9.42 40.49 -1.43
C LYS A 418 8.11 40.26 -0.68
N PHE A 419 7.00 40.79 -1.19
CA PHE A 419 5.67 40.52 -0.65
C PHE A 419 5.34 39.02 -0.69
N TRP A 420 5.55 38.37 -1.84
CA TRP A 420 5.24 36.95 -1.99
C TRP A 420 6.04 36.08 -1.01
N ASP A 421 7.33 36.37 -0.83
CA ASP A 421 8.21 35.71 0.13
C ASP A 421 7.79 35.98 1.58
N ALA A 422 7.39 37.22 1.91
CA ALA A 422 6.88 37.55 3.22
C ALA A 422 5.61 36.74 3.56
N VAL A 423 4.72 36.53 2.58
CA VAL A 423 3.54 35.66 2.74
C VAL A 423 3.92 34.18 2.84
N GLN A 424 4.92 33.69 2.09
CA GLN A 424 5.40 32.31 2.28
C GLN A 424 6.03 32.11 3.65
N ASN A 425 6.76 33.10 4.18
CA ASN A 425 7.32 33.08 5.52
C ASN A 425 6.22 33.06 6.59
N LEU A 426 5.18 33.89 6.45
CA LEU A 426 4.01 33.88 7.33
C LEU A 426 3.42 32.47 7.47
N LYS A 427 3.40 31.69 6.38
CA LYS A 427 2.88 30.32 6.37
C LYS A 427 3.71 29.32 7.17
N THR A 428 4.97 29.61 7.49
CA THR A 428 5.84 28.70 8.25
C THR A 428 6.05 29.14 9.70
N LEU A 429 5.61 30.35 10.09
CA LEU A 429 5.82 30.89 11.43
C LEU A 429 5.06 30.14 12.54
N PRO A 430 5.58 30.08 13.78
CA PRO A 430 4.80 29.65 14.94
C PRO A 430 3.54 30.50 15.13
N GLN A 431 2.43 29.90 15.61
CA GLN A 431 1.13 30.57 15.74
C GLN A 431 1.20 31.91 16.51
N ARG A 432 2.04 31.98 17.55
CA ARG A 432 2.24 33.18 18.37
C ARG A 432 2.77 34.41 17.61
N HIS A 433 3.45 34.23 16.46
CA HIS A 433 4.02 35.32 15.67
C HIS A 433 3.12 35.72 14.49
N VAL A 434 2.07 34.95 14.19
CA VAL A 434 1.23 35.14 13.00
C VAL A 434 0.57 36.52 13.01
N GLN A 435 -0.07 36.91 14.11
CA GLN A 435 -0.76 38.20 14.19
C GLN A 435 0.19 39.39 13.97
N ALA A 436 1.34 39.38 14.63
CA ALA A 436 2.35 40.44 14.47
C ALA A 436 2.86 40.51 13.03
N LYS A 437 3.17 39.36 12.42
CA LYS A 437 3.65 39.31 11.04
C LYS A 437 2.59 39.74 10.03
N VAL A 438 1.32 39.44 10.27
CA VAL A 438 0.22 39.91 9.39
C VAL A 438 0.17 41.44 9.38
N GLN A 439 0.26 42.08 10.54
CA GLN A 439 0.26 43.53 10.63
C GLN A 439 1.51 44.16 9.98
N GLU A 440 2.67 43.55 10.14
CA GLU A 440 3.90 43.96 9.47
C GLU A 440 3.74 43.93 7.94
N ILE A 441 3.28 42.80 7.39
CA ILE A 441 3.06 42.64 5.93
C ILE A 441 2.00 43.63 5.42
N TRP A 442 0.92 43.83 6.17
CA TRP A 442 -0.11 44.81 5.80
C TRP A 442 0.49 46.21 5.72
N ASN A 443 1.17 46.66 6.77
CA ASN A 443 1.75 48.00 6.83
C ASN A 443 2.87 48.23 5.81
N GLU A 444 3.59 47.19 5.40
CA GLU A 444 4.68 47.31 4.43
C GLU A 444 4.16 47.37 2.98
N TYR A 445 3.15 46.58 2.63
CA TYR A 445 2.78 46.35 1.22
C TYR A 445 1.37 46.79 0.80
N LEU A 446 0.39 46.83 1.71
CA LEU A 446 -1.04 47.03 1.35
C LEU A 446 -1.75 48.13 2.15
N GLY A 447 -1.15 48.61 3.25
CA GLY A 447 -1.69 49.68 4.06
C GLY A 447 -1.77 51.01 3.30
N PRO A 448 -2.60 51.97 3.79
CA PRO A 448 -2.72 53.29 3.17
C PRO A 448 -1.38 54.05 3.11
N ASP A 449 -0.52 53.81 4.10
CA ASP A 449 0.82 54.42 4.22
C ASP A 449 1.93 53.39 3.95
N ALA A 450 1.66 52.42 3.06
CA ALA A 450 2.60 51.34 2.77
C ALA A 450 3.96 51.87 2.28
N SER A 451 5.05 51.38 2.88
CA SER A 451 6.40 51.77 2.52
C SER A 451 6.86 51.18 1.18
N CYS A 452 6.30 50.03 0.77
CA CYS A 452 6.60 49.32 -0.46
C CYS A 452 5.29 48.82 -1.10
N PRO A 453 4.42 49.72 -1.59
CA PRO A 453 3.08 49.36 -2.06
C PRO A 453 3.14 48.45 -3.28
N ILE A 454 2.37 47.36 -3.25
CA ILE A 454 2.24 46.42 -4.38
C ILE A 454 0.99 46.71 -5.20
N ASN A 455 1.03 46.37 -6.49
CA ASN A 455 -0.14 46.48 -7.36
C ASN A 455 -0.99 45.20 -7.27
N VAL A 456 -2.20 45.33 -6.70
CA VAL A 456 -3.16 44.23 -6.54
C VAL A 456 -4.53 44.72 -7.01
N ASP A 457 -5.29 43.86 -7.71
CA ASP A 457 -6.65 44.21 -8.13
C ASP A 457 -7.58 44.53 -6.94
N SER A 458 -8.59 45.38 -7.19
CA SER A 458 -9.50 45.88 -6.14
C SER A 458 -10.18 44.75 -5.36
N ARG A 459 -10.54 43.66 -6.05
CA ARG A 459 -11.20 42.50 -5.44
C ARG A 459 -10.30 41.79 -4.44
N SER A 460 -9.05 41.54 -4.82
CA SER A 460 -8.07 40.84 -3.99
C SER A 460 -7.65 41.72 -2.80
N PHE A 461 -7.56 43.04 -3.02
CA PHE A 461 -7.35 44.02 -1.95
C PHE A 461 -8.46 44.00 -0.91
N GLU A 462 -9.73 44.13 -1.34
CA GLU A 462 -10.90 44.12 -0.47
C GLU A 462 -11.03 42.82 0.33
N MET A 463 -10.80 41.67 -0.32
CA MET A 463 -10.83 40.37 0.35
C MET A 463 -9.74 40.28 1.42
N THR A 464 -8.52 40.71 1.09
CA THR A 464 -7.40 40.73 2.05
C THR A 464 -7.72 41.67 3.22
N LYS A 465 -8.26 42.86 2.95
CA LYS A 465 -8.69 43.82 3.96
C LYS A 465 -9.71 43.24 4.93
N LYS A 466 -10.64 42.41 4.44
CA LYS A 466 -11.59 41.69 5.30
C LYS A 466 -10.90 40.59 6.11
N ASN A 467 -10.00 39.82 5.47
CA ASN A 467 -9.31 38.71 6.14
C ASN A 467 -8.36 39.16 7.26
N ILE A 468 -7.86 40.40 7.23
CA ILE A 468 -7.01 40.94 8.30
C ILE A 468 -7.82 41.43 9.52
N GLU A 469 -9.16 41.49 9.44
CA GLU A 469 -10.01 41.75 10.62
C GLU A 469 -9.89 40.59 11.63
N GLU A 470 -9.72 39.36 11.12
CA GLU A 470 -9.38 38.16 11.88
C GLU A 470 -8.10 37.52 11.33
N PRO A 471 -6.91 38.05 11.70
CA PRO A 471 -5.64 37.60 11.14
C PRO A 471 -5.37 36.12 11.33
N ASP A 472 -5.07 35.42 10.24
CA ASP A 472 -4.59 34.05 10.24
C ASP A 472 -3.43 33.87 9.25
N ARG A 473 -3.02 32.62 9.08
CA ARG A 473 -1.89 32.24 8.22
C ARG A 473 -2.18 32.39 6.72
N TRP A 474 -3.46 32.51 6.36
CA TRP A 474 -3.97 32.51 5.00
C TRP A 474 -4.58 33.87 4.62
N SER A 475 -4.50 34.87 5.49
CA SER A 475 -5.12 36.19 5.27
C SER A 475 -4.73 36.83 3.92
N PHE A 476 -3.50 36.59 3.44
CA PHE A 476 -2.97 37.13 2.18
C PHE A 476 -3.03 36.16 0.99
N ASP A 477 -3.66 34.99 1.09
CA ASP A 477 -3.61 33.96 0.03
C ASP A 477 -4.08 34.45 -1.33
N VAL A 478 -5.15 35.24 -1.33
CA VAL A 478 -5.74 35.79 -2.56
C VAL A 478 -4.78 36.81 -3.19
N ALA A 479 -4.26 37.75 -2.40
CA ALA A 479 -3.29 38.74 -2.87
C ALA A 479 -1.98 38.09 -3.34
N ALA A 480 -1.44 37.13 -2.59
CA ALA A 480 -0.22 36.42 -2.96
C ALA A 480 -0.39 35.58 -4.23
N ALA A 481 -1.56 34.96 -4.44
CA ALA A 481 -1.88 34.25 -5.68
C ALA A 481 -1.96 35.22 -6.88
N HIS A 482 -2.56 36.41 -6.68
CA HIS A 482 -2.60 37.46 -7.70
C HIS A 482 -1.19 37.92 -8.08
N VAL A 483 -0.36 38.30 -7.11
CA VAL A 483 1.03 38.75 -7.33
C VAL A 483 1.88 37.65 -7.96
N TYR A 484 1.74 36.39 -7.52
CA TYR A 484 2.43 35.27 -8.15
C TYR A 484 2.04 35.09 -9.62
N HIS A 485 0.74 35.23 -9.95
CA HIS A 485 0.28 35.13 -11.33
C HIS A 485 0.79 36.29 -12.19
N LEU A 486 0.82 37.50 -11.62
CA LEU A 486 1.38 38.69 -12.26
C LEU A 486 2.87 38.48 -12.61
N MET A 487 3.68 38.07 -11.63
CA MET A 487 5.09 37.73 -11.87
C MET A 487 5.23 36.60 -12.89
N LYS A 488 4.39 35.55 -12.81
CA LYS A 488 4.46 34.39 -13.70
C LYS A 488 4.17 34.76 -15.16
N SER A 489 3.16 35.60 -15.41
CA SER A 489 2.74 35.95 -16.76
C SER A 489 3.65 37.01 -17.39
N ASP A 490 4.17 37.94 -16.58
CA ASP A 490 4.96 39.08 -17.05
C ASP A 490 6.46 38.96 -16.72
N SER A 491 6.88 39.30 -15.50
CA SER A 491 8.31 39.42 -15.13
C SER A 491 9.11 38.14 -15.37
N TYR A 492 8.56 36.97 -15.04
CA TYR A 492 9.18 35.66 -15.29
C TYR A 492 9.36 35.39 -16.79
N SER A 493 8.34 35.67 -17.60
CA SER A 493 8.41 35.54 -19.05
C SER A 493 9.47 36.45 -19.65
N ARG A 494 9.63 37.67 -19.11
CA ARG A 494 10.68 38.62 -19.52
C ARG A 494 12.07 38.18 -19.04
N TYR A 495 12.19 37.68 -17.82
CA TYR A 495 13.42 37.14 -17.25
C TYR A 495 14.01 36.02 -18.13
N LEU A 496 13.20 35.04 -18.55
CA LEU A 496 13.66 33.94 -19.42
C LEU A 496 14.14 34.40 -20.81
N ARG A 497 13.71 35.58 -21.27
CA ARG A 497 14.16 36.18 -22.54
C ARG A 497 15.34 37.13 -22.35
N SER A 498 15.66 37.50 -21.11
CA SER A 498 16.70 38.48 -20.77
C SER A 498 18.10 37.92 -21.00
N GLU A 499 19.06 38.82 -21.18
CA GLU A 499 20.48 38.44 -21.25
C GLU A 499 20.98 37.88 -19.92
N MET A 500 20.36 38.23 -18.78
CA MET A 500 20.73 37.68 -17.47
C MET A 500 20.53 36.17 -17.41
N TYR A 501 19.36 35.67 -17.85
CA TYR A 501 19.11 34.23 -17.91
C TYR A 501 19.99 33.53 -18.96
N LYS A 502 20.13 34.11 -20.16
CA LYS A 502 20.95 33.51 -21.23
C LYS A 502 22.44 33.42 -20.86
N ASP A 503 22.98 34.42 -20.17
CA ASP A 503 24.38 34.43 -19.74
C ASP A 503 24.67 33.33 -18.71
N PHE A 504 23.71 33.01 -17.83
CA PHE A 504 23.78 31.86 -16.92
C PHE A 504 23.62 30.53 -17.65
N LEU A 505 22.66 30.43 -18.57
CA LEU A 505 22.43 29.21 -19.34
C LEU A 505 23.65 28.83 -20.20
N ASN A 506 24.36 29.82 -20.72
CA ASN A 506 25.57 29.63 -21.53
C ASN A 506 26.86 29.49 -20.70
N GLY A 507 26.76 29.49 -19.36
CA GLY A 507 27.89 29.34 -18.45
C GLY A 507 28.95 30.43 -18.62
N SER A 508 28.61 31.68 -18.35
CA SER A 508 29.54 32.83 -18.22
C SER A 508 30.74 32.89 -19.18
N LYS A 509 30.61 32.47 -20.44
CA LYS A 509 31.65 32.66 -21.47
C LYS A 509 31.51 34.01 -22.16
N LYS A 510 31.50 35.12 -21.40
CA LYS A 510 31.81 36.44 -21.98
C LYS A 510 33.24 36.80 -21.62
N LYS A 511 34.17 36.47 -22.53
CA LYS A 511 35.48 37.14 -22.59
C LYS A 511 35.20 38.65 -22.65
N ILE A 512 35.54 39.37 -21.60
CA ILE A 512 35.57 40.82 -21.60
C ILE A 512 36.60 41.21 -22.67
N SER A 513 36.12 41.63 -23.83
CA SER A 513 36.95 42.26 -24.86
C SER A 513 37.37 43.62 -24.29
N VAL A 514 38.55 43.67 -23.69
CA VAL A 514 39.18 44.93 -23.31
C VAL A 514 39.60 45.62 -24.62
N LYS A 515 38.73 46.50 -25.11
CA LYS A 515 39.11 47.50 -26.11
C LYS A 515 40.11 48.46 -25.46
N GLY A 516 41.33 48.44 -25.97
CA GLY A 516 42.29 49.54 -25.83
C GLY A 516 43.52 49.18 -25.02
N ILE A 517 44.60 48.84 -25.72
CA ILE A 517 45.89 49.55 -25.70
C ILE A 517 46.63 49.12 -26.98
N ARG A 518 46.93 50.09 -27.84
CA ARG A 518 47.87 49.92 -28.95
C ARG A 518 49.26 49.80 -28.36
N SER A 519 49.98 48.73 -28.69
CA SER A 519 51.42 48.63 -28.50
C SER A 519 52.04 48.09 -29.79
N ILE A 520 52.64 49.02 -30.53
CA ILE A 520 53.51 48.79 -31.69
C ILE A 520 54.82 48.21 -31.18
N VAL A 521 55.25 47.03 -31.66
CA VAL A 521 56.65 46.71 -32.03
C VAL A 521 56.67 45.61 -33.10
N SER A 522 57.47 45.82 -34.14
CA SER A 522 57.64 44.97 -35.34
C SER A 522 58.55 43.75 -35.15
N PHE A 523 58.28 42.75 -36.00
CA PHE A 523 59.09 41.61 -36.52
C PHE A 523 60.62 41.85 -36.69
N PRO A 524 61.50 40.81 -36.72
CA PRO A 524 61.51 39.81 -37.82
C PRO A 524 62.04 38.38 -37.52
N GLY A 525 61.78 37.45 -38.46
CA GLY A 525 62.64 36.27 -38.64
C GLY A 525 61.97 35.01 -39.17
N LYS A 526 61.93 34.87 -40.50
CA LYS A 526 61.80 33.57 -41.19
C LYS A 526 62.92 32.62 -40.76
N LYS A 527 62.62 31.32 -40.60
CA LYS A 527 63.39 30.23 -41.23
C LYS A 527 62.57 28.94 -41.30
N GLU A 528 62.57 28.37 -42.50
CA GLU A 528 62.07 27.04 -42.89
C GLU A 528 62.95 25.91 -42.33
N SER A 529 62.35 24.74 -42.10
CA SER A 529 62.89 23.39 -42.35
C SER A 529 61.86 22.36 -41.83
N SER A 530 61.01 21.78 -42.67
CA SER A 530 61.18 20.50 -43.40
C SER A 530 60.93 19.24 -42.54
N SER A 531 59.84 18.53 -42.89
CA SER A 531 59.67 17.07 -42.99
C SER A 531 60.27 16.15 -41.92
N THR A 532 59.46 15.32 -41.28
CA THR A 532 59.07 13.97 -41.77
C THR A 532 57.76 13.56 -41.12
#